data_AF-A0A844U6M7-F1
#
_entry.id   AF-A0A844U6M7-F1
#
_cell.length_a   1.000
_cell.length_b   1.000
_cell.length_c   1.000
_cell.angle_alpha   90.00
_cell.angle_beta   90.00
_cell.angle_gamma   90.00
#
_symmetry.space_group_name_H-M   'P 1'
#
loop_
_entity.id
_entity.type
_entity.pdbx_description
1 polymer ?
#
loop_
_entity_poly.entity_id
_entity_poly.type
_entity_poly.pdbx_seq_one_letter_code
_entity_poly.pdbx_strand_id
1 'polypeptide(L)' 'IIVEPSSAVALAVLIKERPLFEGKKVGIILSGGNVDLDNLPFDN' A
#
# COMPACT_ATOMS: atom_id res chain seq x y z
N ILE A 1 1.62 -0.22 10.38
CA ILE A 1 1.63 -1.53 9.69
C ILE A 1 2.71 -1.44 8.63
N ILE A 2 3.65 -2.37 8.63
CA ILE A 2 4.69 -2.46 7.60
C ILE A 2 4.25 -3.53 6.61
N VAL A 3 4.34 -3.21 5.32
CA VAL A 3 3.97 -4.11 4.23
C VAL A 3 5.09 -4.17 3.21
N GLU A 4 5.20 -5.29 2.49
CA GLU A 4 6.13 -5.39 1.37
C GLU A 4 5.70 -4.47 0.20
N PRO A 5 6.64 -4.00 -0.64
CA PRO A 5 6.31 -3.09 -1.74
C PRO A 5 5.27 -3.65 -2.72
N SER A 6 5.30 -4.96 -2.99
CA SER A 6 4.34 -5.66 -3.86
C SER A 6 2.89 -5.55 -3.37
N SER A 7 2.66 -5.57 -2.06
CA SER A 7 1.30 -5.50 -1.49
C SER A 7 0.79 -4.06 -1.37
N ALA A 8 1.67 -3.06 -1.47
CA ALA A 8 1.30 -1.64 -1.47
C ALA A 8 0.69 -1.14 -2.80
N VAL A 9 0.79 -1.90 -3.90
CA VAL A 9 0.32 -1.49 -5.24
C VAL A 9 -1.18 -1.17 -5.26
N ALA A 10 -2.00 -1.95 -4.54
CA ALA A 10 -3.44 -1.72 -4.44
C ALA A 10 -3.79 -0.39 -3.75
N LEU A 11 -3.01 0.00 -2.74
CA LEU A 11 -3.16 1.31 -2.11
C LEU A 11 -2.67 2.44 -3.02
N ALA A 12 -1.58 2.21 -3.76
CA ALA A 12 -1.00 3.21 -4.65
C ALA A 12 -1.99 3.67 -5.73
N VAL A 13 -2.73 2.74 -6.35
CA VAL A 13 -3.73 3.09 -7.37
C VAL A 13 -4.91 3.87 -6.77
N LEU A 14 -5.33 3.54 -5.54
CA LEU A 14 -6.40 4.27 -4.85
C LEU A 14 -6.02 5.72 -4.55
N ILE A 15 -4.74 5.96 -4.23
CA ILE A 15 -4.22 7.32 -4.01
C ILE A 15 -4.11 8.07 -5.34
N LYS A 16 -3.57 7.43 -6.39
CA LYS A 16 -3.36 8.06 -7.70
C LYS A 16 -4.68 8.41 -8.40
N GLU A 17 -5.64 7.51 -8.36
CA GLU A 17 -6.90 7.60 -9.12
C GLU A 17 -8.10 7.86 -8.20
N ARG A 18 -7.91 8.66 -7.14
CA ARG A 18 -8.96 9.02 -6.16
C ARG A 18 -10.34 9.32 -6.77
N PRO A 19 -10.46 10.11 -7.87
CA PRO A 19 -11.77 10.39 -8.47
C PRO A 19 -12.55 9.15 -8.91
N LEU A 20 -11.89 8.06 -9.29
CA LEU A 20 -12.56 6.81 -9.72
C LEU A 20 -13.25 6.08 -8.56
N PHE A 21 -12.86 6.38 -7.33
CA PHE A 21 -13.29 5.69 -6.11
C PHE A 21 -14.11 6.58 -5.17
N GLU A 22 -14.39 7.83 -5.55
CA GLU A 22 -15.18 8.76 -4.75
C GLU A 22 -16.59 8.21 -4.46
N GLY A 23 -17.05 8.38 -3.22
CA GLY A 23 -18.35 7.89 -2.75
C GLY A 23 -18.46 6.36 -2.62
N LYS A 24 -17.41 5.59 -2.94
CA LYS A 24 -17.42 4.13 -2.82
C LYS A 24 -16.80 3.68 -1.50
N LYS A 25 -17.33 2.59 -0.93
CA LYS A 25 -16.67 1.84 0.14
C LYS A 25 -15.71 0.84 -0.50
N VAL A 26 -14.42 1.04 -0.33
CA VAL A 26 -13.38 0.17 -0.92
C VAL A 26 -12.61 -0.54 0.19
N GLY A 27 -12.53 -1.87 0.10
CA GLY A 27 -11.66 -2.69 0.93
C GLY A 27 -10.33 -2.95 0.24
N ILE A 28 -9.24 -2.88 1.00
CA ILE A 28 -7.88 -3.21 0.53
C ILE A 28 -7.43 -4.47 1.25
N ILE A 29 -6.93 -5.46 0.51
CA ILE A 29 -6.30 -6.64 1.07
C ILE A 29 -4.80 -6.44 0.99
N LEU A 30 -4.15 -6.43 2.15
CA LEU A 30 -2.70 -6.41 2.28
C LEU A 30 -2.23 -7.86 2.42
N SER A 31 -1.74 -8.44 1.32
CA SER A 31 -1.46 -9.88 1.24
C SER A 31 -0.18 -10.32 1.96
N GLY A 32 0.74 -9.41 2.24
CA GLY A 32 2.06 -9.74 2.78
C GLY A 32 2.72 -8.57 3.50
N GLY A 33 3.59 -8.90 4.45
CA GLY A 33 4.35 -7.96 5.28
C GLY A 33 5.77 -8.39 5.59
N ASN A 34 6.32 -9.28 4.75
CA ASN A 34 7.70 -9.74 4.90
C ASN A 34 8.62 -8.65 4.33
N VAL A 35 9.16 -7.83 5.23
CA VAL A 35 10.07 -6.74 4.88
C VAL A 35 11.30 -6.83 5.76
N ASP A 36 12.45 -6.51 5.17
CA ASP A 36 13.69 -6.32 5.90
C ASP A 36 13.67 -4.95 6.58
N LEU A 37 13.68 -4.95 7.93
CA LEU A 37 13.60 -3.73 8.72
C LEU A 37 14.91 -2.94 8.75
N ASP A 38 16.04 -3.58 8.45
CA ASP A 38 17.35 -2.92 8.44
C ASP A 38 17.62 -2.20 7.11
N ASN A 39 16.76 -2.40 6.10
CA ASN A 39 16.91 -1.87 4.76
C ASN A 39 15.60 -1.27 4.23
N LEU A 40 15.03 -0.34 5.00
CA LEU A 40 13.83 0.37 4.60
C LEU A 40 14.19 1.58 3.72
N PRO A 41 13.44 1.85 2.64
CA PRO A 41 13.73 2.97 1.73
C PRO A 41 13.46 4.36 2.34
N PHE A 42 13.13 4.40 3.63
CA PHE A 42 12.81 5.59 4.40
C PHE A 42 13.50 5.62 5.77
N ASP A 43 14.37 4.65 6.07
CA ASP A 43 15.34 4.78 7.16
C ASP A 43 16.62 5.46 6.63
N ASN A 44 17.24 6.27 7.48
CA ASN A 44 18.34 7.18 7.11
C ASN A 44 19.63 6.48 6.71
#